data_AF-A0A3B9I6X8-F1
#
_entry.id   AF-A0A3B9I6X8-F1
#
_cell.length_a   1.000
_cell.length_b   1.000
_cell.length_c   1.000
_cell.angle_alpha   90.00
_cell.angle_beta   90.00
_cell.angle_gamma   90.00
#
_symmetry.space_group_name_H-M   'P 1'
#
loop_
_entity.id
_entity.type
_entity.pdbx_description
1 polymer ?
#
loop_
_entity_poly.entity_id
_entity_poly.type
_entity_poly.pdbx_seq_one_letter_code
_entity_poly.pdbx_strand_id
1 'polypeptide(L)'
;LGRMKSLGYYEKCAGSQIVVGSFKERKIPEGVDLSKPVHLMGRCAQGLKKTIEEEGGVAYVTPGCPPGEPLLSWNIMDGKENKIGNLVGEKNPIKRLGVTLKLICARLRMNKETKPFMKWLKHQER
;
A
#
# COMPACT_ATOMS: atom_id res chain seq x y z
N LEU A 1 10.75 0.72 -1.47
CA LEU A 1 11.21 2.06 -1.93
C LEU A 1 11.99 2.06 -3.25
N GLY A 2 12.93 1.14 -3.49
CA GLY A 2 13.70 1.08 -4.75
C GLY A 2 12.82 1.01 -6.02
N ARG A 3 11.68 0.33 -5.94
CA ARG A 3 10.70 0.28 -7.04
C ARG A 3 10.12 1.65 -7.39
N MET A 4 9.73 2.45 -6.39
CA MET A 4 9.22 3.81 -6.63
C MET A 4 10.28 4.72 -7.25
N LYS A 5 11.54 4.61 -6.80
CA LYS A 5 12.66 5.32 -7.41
C LYS A 5 12.86 4.92 -8.87
N SER A 6 12.85 3.62 -9.17
CA SER A 6 13.00 3.10 -10.53
C SER A 6 11.89 3.53 -11.49
N LEU A 7 10.71 3.89 -10.96
CA LEU A 7 9.55 4.32 -11.73
C LEU A 7 9.40 5.85 -11.78
N GLY A 8 10.26 6.62 -11.11
CA GLY A 8 10.18 8.08 -11.05
C GLY A 8 9.06 8.62 -10.15
N TYR A 9 8.49 7.80 -9.27
CA TYR A 9 7.37 8.18 -8.38
C TYR A 9 7.82 8.62 -6.99
N TYR A 10 9.11 8.51 -6.67
CA TYR A 10 9.60 8.78 -5.32
C TYR A 10 9.27 10.20 -4.84
N GLU A 11 9.61 11.22 -5.63
CA GLU A 11 9.34 12.63 -5.27
C GLU A 11 7.85 12.92 -5.11
N LYS A 12 7.02 12.36 -5.99
CA LYS A 12 5.56 12.52 -5.94
C LYS A 12 4.95 11.92 -4.66
N CYS A 13 5.58 10.90 -4.11
CA CYS A 13 5.15 10.20 -2.90
C CYS A 13 5.97 10.57 -1.66
N ALA A 14 6.90 11.52 -1.78
CA ALA A 14 7.67 11.99 -0.64
C ALA A 14 6.72 12.70 0.34
N GLY A 15 6.86 12.41 1.63
CA GLY A 15 5.93 12.90 2.67
C GLY A 15 4.67 12.06 2.89
N SER A 16 4.51 10.92 2.20
CA SER A 16 3.48 9.93 2.53
C SER A 16 3.65 9.41 3.96
N GLN A 17 2.56 9.37 4.72
CA GLN A 17 2.56 8.88 6.09
C GLN A 17 2.41 7.37 6.11
N ILE A 18 3.40 6.67 6.67
CA ILE A 18 3.42 5.20 6.72
C ILE A 18 3.40 4.78 8.18
N VAL A 19 2.39 4.01 8.55
CA VAL A 19 2.26 3.42 9.88
C VAL A 19 2.56 1.93 9.80
N VAL A 20 3.52 1.49 10.60
CA VAL A 20 3.94 0.11 10.76
C VAL A 20 3.85 -0.30 12.22
N GLY A 21 3.70 -1.60 12.49
CA GLY A 21 3.67 -2.11 13.86
C GLY A 21 2.26 -2.34 14.41
N SER A 22 2.19 -2.76 15.67
CA SER A 22 0.93 -3.14 16.34
C SER A 22 0.48 -2.04 17.29
N PHE A 23 -0.78 -1.62 17.18
CA PHE A 23 -1.37 -0.58 18.00
C PHE A 23 -2.54 -1.16 18.80
N LYS A 24 -2.20 -1.78 19.94
CA LYS A 24 -3.15 -2.51 20.79
C LYS A 24 -4.28 -1.62 21.32
N GLU A 25 -3.98 -0.36 21.61
CA GLU A 25 -4.94 0.61 22.14
C GLU A 25 -5.76 1.31 21.05
N ARG A 26 -5.47 1.03 19.76
CA ARG A 26 -6.09 1.67 18.59
C ARG A 26 -6.07 3.21 18.61
N LYS A 27 -5.22 3.80 19.44
CA LYS A 27 -4.95 5.24 19.47
C LYS A 27 -4.12 5.61 18.24
N ILE A 28 -4.50 6.70 17.59
CA ILE A 28 -3.75 7.25 16.45
C ILE A 28 -2.37 7.70 16.98
N PRO A 29 -1.26 7.28 16.35
CA PRO A 29 0.09 7.66 16.79
C PRO A 29 0.30 9.17 16.76
N GLU A 30 1.11 9.69 17.68
CA GLU A 30 1.50 11.10 17.67
C GLU A 30 2.25 11.45 16.37
N GLY A 31 1.93 12.62 15.81
CA GLY A 31 2.51 13.10 14.54
C GLY A 31 1.80 12.63 13.28
N VAL A 32 0.74 11.83 13.37
CA VAL A 32 -0.11 11.51 12.21
C VAL A 32 -1.05 12.68 11.90
N ASP A 33 -0.88 13.27 10.73
CA ASP A 33 -1.70 14.32 10.15
C ASP A 33 -2.89 13.72 9.38
N LEU A 34 -4.09 13.80 9.96
CA LEU A 34 -5.31 13.23 9.37
C LEU A 34 -5.81 13.97 8.13
N SER A 35 -5.28 15.17 7.84
CA SER A 35 -5.59 15.88 6.59
C SER A 35 -4.92 15.24 5.37
N LYS A 36 -3.92 14.38 5.58
CA LYS A 36 -3.19 13.65 4.55
C LYS A 36 -3.53 12.16 4.59
N PRO A 37 -3.42 11.44 3.46
CA PRO A 37 -3.61 10.00 3.46
C PRO A 37 -2.59 9.27 4.35
N VAL A 38 -3.06 8.25 5.07
CA VAL A 38 -2.25 7.40 5.95
C VAL A 38 -2.18 5.98 5.39
N HIS A 39 -0.97 5.47 5.18
CA HIS A 39 -0.75 4.12 4.68
C HIS A 39 -0.44 3.15 5.83
N LEU A 40 -1.38 2.26 6.10
CA LEU A 40 -1.28 1.23 7.15
C LEU A 40 -0.68 -0.04 6.55
N MET A 41 0.54 -0.37 6.95
CA MET A 41 1.30 -1.48 6.35
C MET A 41 1.29 -2.71 7.24
N GLY A 42 0.72 -3.79 6.71
CA GLY A 42 0.71 -5.11 7.33
C GLY A 42 -0.41 -5.31 8.34
N ARG A 43 -0.62 -6.57 8.72
CA ARG A 43 -1.74 -7.02 9.57
C ARG A 43 -1.83 -6.27 10.90
N CYS A 44 -0.68 -5.94 11.48
CA CYS A 44 -0.58 -5.28 12.77
C CYS A 44 -1.13 -3.85 12.77
N ALA A 45 -1.03 -3.13 11.65
CA ALA A 45 -1.48 -1.74 11.52
C ALA A 45 -2.94 -1.61 11.06
N GLN A 46 -3.53 -2.67 10.47
CA GLN A 46 -4.89 -2.61 9.90
C GLN A 46 -5.97 -2.23 10.92
N GLY A 47 -5.75 -2.57 12.19
CA GLY A 47 -6.68 -2.27 13.27
C GLY A 47 -6.92 -0.77 13.49
N LEU A 48 -5.99 0.08 13.05
CA LEU A 48 -6.11 1.54 13.14
C LEU A 48 -7.00 2.16 12.06
N LYS A 49 -7.32 1.42 10.98
CA LYS A 49 -8.07 1.96 9.84
C LYS A 49 -9.37 2.60 10.31
N LYS A 50 -10.12 1.86 11.12
CA LYS A 50 -11.43 2.28 11.61
C LYS A 50 -11.32 3.56 12.46
N THR A 51 -10.35 3.62 13.39
CA THR A 51 -10.13 4.82 14.21
C THR A 51 -9.79 6.04 13.35
N ILE A 52 -8.91 5.89 12.36
CA ILE A 52 -8.52 7.00 11.47
C ILE A 52 -9.72 7.49 10.65
N GLU A 53 -10.55 6.59 10.13
CA GLU A 53 -11.74 6.94 9.36
C GLU A 53 -12.84 7.57 10.22
N GLU A 54 -13.00 7.14 11.49
CA GLU A 54 -13.93 7.73 12.45
C GLU A 54 -13.56 9.17 12.83
N GLU A 55 -12.27 9.47 12.92
CA GLU A 55 -11.72 10.83 13.16
C GLU A 55 -11.65 11.68 11.87
N GLY A 56 -12.27 11.23 10.78
CA GLY A 56 -12.37 11.97 9.51
C GLY A 56 -11.13 11.89 8.59
N GLY A 57 -10.13 11.08 8.95
CA GLY A 57 -8.95 10.83 8.13
C GLY A 57 -9.17 9.78 7.03
N VAL A 58 -8.18 9.64 6.14
CA VAL A 58 -8.22 8.65 5.05
C VAL A 58 -7.08 7.64 5.24
N ALA A 59 -7.44 6.36 5.40
CA ALA A 59 -6.49 5.28 5.60
C ALA A 59 -6.50 4.25 4.45
N TYR A 60 -5.32 3.91 3.93
CA TYR A 60 -5.11 2.85 2.96
C TYR A 60 -4.38 1.67 3.60
N VAL A 61 -4.94 0.48 3.48
CA VAL A 61 -4.39 -0.71 4.13
C VAL A 61 -3.64 -1.57 3.13
N THR A 62 -2.44 -2.04 3.49
CA THR A 62 -1.71 -3.09 2.76
C THR A 62 -1.73 -4.39 3.55
N PRO A 63 -2.27 -5.49 3.01
CA PRO A 63 -2.30 -6.77 3.70
C PRO A 63 -0.97 -7.51 3.62
N GLY A 64 -0.64 -8.27 4.68
CA GLY A 64 0.56 -9.13 4.76
C GLY A 64 1.25 -9.05 6.13
N CYS A 65 2.23 -9.91 6.37
CA CYS A 65 3.03 -9.92 7.60
C CYS A 65 4.47 -10.46 7.36
N PRO A 66 5.43 -9.62 6.95
CA PRO A 66 5.25 -8.27 6.42
C PRO A 66 4.63 -8.31 5.00
N PRO A 67 3.97 -7.23 4.55
CA PRO A 67 3.51 -7.11 3.17
C PRO A 67 4.69 -7.16 2.19
N GLY A 68 4.63 -8.05 1.21
CA GLY A 68 5.67 -8.19 0.19
C GLY A 68 5.60 -7.09 -0.89
N GLU A 69 6.74 -6.77 -1.49
CA GLU A 69 6.75 -6.00 -2.75
C GLU A 69 6.02 -6.81 -3.85
N PRO A 70 5.23 -6.16 -4.73
CA PRO A 70 5.11 -4.70 -4.92
C PRO A 70 3.98 -4.02 -4.15
N LEU A 71 3.24 -4.76 -3.32
CA LEU A 71 2.00 -4.27 -2.73
C LEU A 71 2.22 -3.02 -1.87
N LEU A 72 3.36 -2.97 -1.17
CA LEU A 72 3.82 -1.79 -0.43
C LEU A 72 3.94 -0.55 -1.32
N SER A 73 4.77 -0.65 -2.37
CA SER A 73 5.04 0.46 -3.29
C SER A 73 3.78 0.93 -4.00
N TRP A 74 2.92 0.01 -4.43
CA TRP A 74 1.66 0.37 -5.08
C TRP A 74 0.64 0.98 -4.13
N ASN A 75 0.61 0.60 -2.86
CA ASN A 75 -0.29 1.24 -1.89
C ASN A 75 0.09 2.70 -1.70
N ILE A 76 1.39 3.00 -1.64
CA ILE A 76 1.90 4.36 -1.57
C ILE A 76 1.60 5.14 -2.86
N MET A 77 1.87 4.55 -4.02
CA MET A 77 1.70 5.24 -5.31
C MET A 77 0.24 5.43 -5.72
N ASP A 78 -0.62 4.45 -5.48
CA ASP A 78 -1.98 4.44 -6.01
C ASP A 78 -3.04 4.75 -4.94
N GLY A 79 -2.71 4.63 -3.65
CA GLY A 79 -3.58 5.01 -2.51
C GLY A 79 -5.04 4.55 -2.65
N LYS A 80 -5.94 5.50 -2.97
CA LYS A 80 -7.39 5.31 -3.19
C LYS A 80 -7.72 4.34 -4.33
N GLU A 81 -6.86 4.30 -5.34
CA GLU A 81 -6.99 3.41 -6.49
C GLU A 81 -6.46 2.01 -6.20
N ASN A 82 -5.65 1.84 -5.14
CA ASN A 82 -5.20 0.53 -4.67
C ASN A 82 -6.33 -0.21 -3.95
N LYS A 83 -7.31 -0.65 -4.73
CA LYS A 83 -8.43 -1.47 -4.28
C LYS A 83 -8.02 -2.92 -4.01
N ILE A 84 -6.74 -3.29 -4.09
CA ILE A 84 -6.23 -4.64 -3.77
C ILE A 84 -6.06 -4.78 -2.25
N GLY A 85 -5.61 -3.73 -1.58
CA GLY A 85 -5.36 -3.73 -0.15
C GLY A 85 -6.62 -3.77 0.73
N ASN A 86 -7.75 -3.30 0.19
CA ASN A 86 -9.05 -3.26 0.86
C ASN A 86 -9.86 -4.58 0.77
N LEU A 87 -9.25 -5.70 0.38
CA LEU A 87 -9.97 -6.95 0.06
C LEU A 87 -9.83 -8.06 1.10
N VAL A 88 -9.18 -7.80 2.24
CA VAL A 88 -9.07 -8.80 3.31
C VAL A 88 -10.43 -8.95 4.00
N GLY A 89 -11.06 -10.13 3.84
CA GLY A 89 -12.30 -10.51 4.52
C GLY A 89 -13.56 -10.51 3.66
N GLU A 90 -13.47 -10.25 2.35
CA GLU A 90 -14.66 -10.18 1.47
C GLU A 90 -15.21 -11.58 1.15
N LYS A 91 -16.41 -11.90 1.64
CA LYS A 91 -17.09 -13.20 1.46
C LYS A 91 -17.96 -13.28 0.20
N ASN A 92 -18.14 -12.18 -0.54
CA ASN A 92 -19.02 -12.14 -1.71
C ASN A 92 -18.31 -12.68 -2.98
N PRO A 93 -18.89 -13.69 -3.68
CA PRO A 93 -18.30 -14.32 -4.86
C PRO A 93 -18.18 -13.41 -6.10
N ILE A 94 -19.08 -12.45 -6.31
CA ILE A 94 -18.98 -11.48 -7.42
C ILE A 94 -17.80 -10.53 -7.19
N LYS A 95 -17.61 -10.11 -5.94
CA LYS A 95 -16.44 -9.31 -5.58
C LYS A 95 -15.14 -10.11 -5.69
N ARG A 96 -15.14 -11.43 -5.42
CA ARG A 96 -14.00 -12.33 -5.70
C ARG A 96 -13.60 -12.34 -7.17
N LEU A 97 -14.54 -12.39 -8.11
CA LEU A 97 -14.25 -12.26 -9.55
C LEU A 97 -13.58 -10.91 -9.87
N GLY A 98 -14.07 -9.83 -9.27
CA GLY A 98 -13.42 -8.52 -9.32
C GLY A 98 -12.02 -8.51 -8.69
N VAL A 99 -11.77 -9.32 -7.65
CA VAL A 99 -10.44 -9.52 -7.05
C VAL A 99 -9.51 -10.25 -8.04
N THR A 100 -9.97 -11.32 -8.67
CA THR A 100 -9.20 -12.07 -9.66
C THR A 100 -8.77 -11.18 -10.82
N LEU A 101 -9.68 -10.37 -11.38
CA LEU A 101 -9.36 -9.44 -12.44
C LEU A 101 -8.30 -8.41 -12.00
N LYS A 102 -8.42 -7.87 -10.78
CA LYS A 102 -7.44 -6.94 -10.21
C LYS A 102 -6.07 -7.59 -9.97
N LEU A 103 -6.03 -8.86 -9.55
CA LEU A 103 -4.79 -9.62 -9.42
C LEU A 103 -4.13 -9.87 -10.78
N ILE A 104 -4.91 -10.08 -11.82
CA ILE A 104 -4.42 -10.18 -13.20
C ILE A 104 -3.83 -8.84 -13.65
N CYS A 105 -4.55 -7.72 -13.47
CA CYS A 105 -4.04 -6.38 -13.76
C CYS A 105 -2.77 -6.06 -12.98
N ALA A 106 -2.70 -6.45 -11.71
CA ALA A 106 -1.48 -6.36 -10.90
C ALA A 106 -0.33 -7.15 -11.53
N ARG A 107 -0.53 -8.42 -11.88
CA ARG A 107 0.52 -9.23 -12.53
C ARG A 107 0.99 -8.63 -13.86
N LEU A 108 0.09 -8.10 -14.67
CA LEU A 108 0.42 -7.42 -15.93
C LEU A 108 1.24 -6.14 -15.67
N ARG A 109 0.85 -5.34 -14.68
CA ARG A 109 1.61 -4.16 -14.25
C ARG A 109 2.99 -4.55 -13.74
N MET A 110 3.12 -5.61 -12.92
CA MET A 110 4.43 -6.12 -12.50
C MET A 110 5.29 -6.43 -13.72
N ASN A 111 4.78 -7.22 -14.66
CA ASN A 111 5.56 -7.60 -15.85
C ASN A 111 6.04 -6.38 -16.65
N LYS A 112 5.21 -5.32 -16.75
CA LYS A 112 5.60 -4.05 -17.38
C LYS A 112 6.67 -3.31 -16.59
N GLU A 113 6.53 -3.24 -15.27
CA GLU A 113 7.42 -2.50 -14.36
C GLU A 113 8.72 -3.24 -13.98
N THR A 114 8.78 -4.56 -14.19
CA THR A 114 9.94 -5.40 -13.86
C THR A 114 11.17 -4.99 -14.66
N LYS A 115 11.04 -4.70 -15.97
CA LYS A 115 12.19 -4.31 -16.81
C LYS A 115 12.85 -3.01 -16.32
N PRO A 116 12.10 -1.90 -16.09
CA PRO A 116 12.64 -0.69 -15.47
C PRO A 116 13.29 -0.94 -14.10
N PHE A 117 12.64 -1.72 -13.24
CA PHE A 117 13.15 -2.02 -11.90
C PHE A 117 14.48 -2.78 -11.95
N MET A 118 14.57 -3.84 -12.76
CA MET A 118 15.81 -4.61 -12.91
C MET A 118 16.93 -3.79 -13.55
N LYS A 119 16.59 -2.89 -14.49
CA LYS A 119 17.56 -1.97 -15.07
C LYS A 119 18.11 -1.02 -14.01
N TRP A 120 17.25 -0.41 -13.20
CA TRP A 120 17.64 0.45 -12.09
C TRP A 120 18.52 -0.29 -11.06
N LEU A 121 18.14 -1.51 -10.67
CA LEU A 121 18.88 -2.33 -9.70
C LEU A 121 20.35 -2.55 -10.15
N LYS A 122 20.54 -2.91 -11.43
CA LYS A 122 21.89 -3.07 -12.02
C LYS A 122 22.75 -1.80 -12.01
N HIS A 123 22.13 -0.61 -11.96
CA HIS A 123 22.84 0.67 -11.87
C HIS A 123 23.14 1.07 -10.42
N GLN A 124 22.66 0.33 -9.42
CA GLN A 124 22.96 0.55 -8.00
C GLN A 124 24.05 -0.40 -7.47
N GLU A 125 24.33 -1.50 -8.20
CA GLU A 125 25.39 -2.47 -7.88
C GLU A 125 26.77 -2.04 -8.43
N ARG A 126 26.91 -0.80 -8.90
CA ARG A 126 28.17 -0.17 -9.33
C ARG A 126 28.57 0.91 -8.34
#